data_AF-A0A953TFE4-F1
#
_entry.id   AF-A0A953TFE4-F1
#
_cell.length_a   1.000
_cell.length_b   1.000
_cell.length_c   1.000
_cell.angle_alpha   90.00
_cell.angle_beta   90.00
_cell.angle_gamma   90.00
#
_symmetry.space_group_name_H-M   'P 1'
#
loop_
_entity.id
_entity.type
_entity.pdbx_description
1 polymer ?
#
loop_
_entity_poly.entity_id
_entity_poly.type
_entity_poly.pdbx_seq_one_letter_code
_entity_poly.pdbx_strand_id
1 'polypeptide(L)'
;MKISFARLALAALCLIGSTSFAQTRPPAAPRLPIQADSSVFRNLNSTPTYTRSNKLTPDGNAGTTQQRLRSVPNFSSSFTFQGQVFPFTMVGQDPHRLGTTMIDTSYVPISFFFDEFVDQNGNNIVIDMGPINDEILHSPNFEAFPYTSGNTQFGDAVQRAEFFSTVKNAPSFVAWHTLLERPRILTPVQVEVPFFSSLVFQTPDGSFVALIDINFMNSQLNTLLQTEGVRTTELPLFVTRNTVYGDFFAGNPLDCCIGGFHSAFETQQIGNIHFVQTFAFATALDSNVANFVFGDPTAFADVAPLSHEVSEWMDDPFVNNIVPSWEFPGLPFVACDNFLETGDPVENLPNPSFPVTLHGFTYHPQTEALLQWFSRESPSSAIGGAYSYPGNNLTTPSTVCPF
;
A
#
# COMPACT_ATOMS: atom_id res chain seq x y z
N MET A 1 -20.20 -75.08 46.98
CA MET A 1 -20.36 -74.70 45.56
C MET A 1 -19.27 -73.67 45.27
N LYS A 2 -18.22 -74.10 44.56
CA LYS A 2 -16.90 -73.45 44.54
C LYS A 2 -16.84 -72.35 43.48
N ILE A 3 -16.39 -71.17 43.89
CA ILE A 3 -16.07 -70.01 43.05
C ILE A 3 -14.76 -70.32 42.29
N SER A 4 -14.79 -70.20 40.96
CA SER A 4 -13.62 -70.31 40.08
C SER A 4 -13.44 -69.00 39.33
N PHE A 5 -12.34 -68.31 39.65
CA PHE A 5 -11.81 -67.17 38.90
C PHE A 5 -11.09 -67.65 37.64
N ALA A 6 -11.43 -67.10 36.47
CA ALA A 6 -10.67 -67.26 35.24
C ALA A 6 -9.93 -65.95 34.91
N ARG A 7 -8.69 -66.11 34.42
CA ARG A 7 -7.60 -65.13 34.37
C ARG A 7 -7.81 -64.02 33.33
N LEU A 8 -7.59 -62.76 33.72
CA LEU A 8 -7.25 -61.67 32.80
C LEU A 8 -5.79 -61.82 32.35
N ALA A 9 -5.55 -61.81 31.05
CA ALA A 9 -4.21 -61.65 30.49
C ALA A 9 -3.89 -60.15 30.40
N LEU A 10 -2.85 -59.72 31.12
CA LEU A 10 -2.29 -58.37 31.05
C LEU A 10 -1.33 -58.31 29.86
N ALA A 11 -1.65 -57.56 28.81
CA ALA A 11 -0.71 -57.21 27.75
C ALA A 11 0.12 -56.01 28.21
N ALA A 12 1.43 -56.20 28.41
CA ALA A 12 2.36 -55.12 28.69
C ALA A 12 2.65 -54.35 27.39
N LEU A 13 2.14 -53.13 27.29
CA LEU A 13 2.57 -52.16 26.28
C LEU A 13 3.82 -51.44 26.81
N CYS A 14 4.99 -51.75 26.24
CA CYS A 14 6.21 -50.96 26.46
C CYS A 14 6.06 -49.60 25.76
N LEU A 15 5.82 -48.54 26.53
CA LEU A 15 6.00 -47.16 26.09
C LEU A 15 7.51 -46.87 26.01
N ILE A 16 8.05 -46.93 24.79
CA ILE A 16 9.37 -46.36 24.49
C ILE A 16 9.14 -44.87 24.26
N GLY A 17 9.46 -44.05 25.27
CA GLY A 17 9.49 -42.60 25.12
C GLY A 17 10.64 -42.22 24.20
N SER A 18 10.32 -41.88 22.95
CA SER A 18 11.25 -41.17 22.07
C SER A 18 11.36 -39.73 22.56
N THR A 19 12.39 -39.45 23.37
CA THR A 19 12.85 -38.07 23.57
C THR A 19 13.45 -37.59 22.26
N SER A 20 12.63 -36.95 21.42
CA SER A 20 13.13 -36.14 20.32
C SER A 20 13.81 -34.92 20.93
N PHE A 21 15.13 -34.97 21.06
CA PHE A 21 15.91 -33.74 21.17
C PHE A 21 15.67 -32.96 19.89
N ALA A 22 14.90 -31.88 19.96
CA ALA A 22 14.95 -30.85 18.93
C ALA A 22 16.41 -30.41 18.86
N GLN A 23 17.13 -30.80 17.80
CA GLN A 23 18.44 -30.23 17.52
C GLN A 23 18.21 -28.76 17.22
N THR A 24 18.42 -27.90 18.21
CA THR A 24 18.61 -26.47 17.99
C THR A 24 19.76 -26.34 17.01
N ARG A 25 19.45 -25.94 15.77
CA ARG A 25 20.45 -25.58 14.77
C ARG A 25 21.42 -24.59 15.44
N PRO A 26 22.75 -24.76 15.35
CA PRO A 26 23.65 -23.76 15.87
C PRO A 26 23.27 -22.39 15.27
N PRO A 27 23.25 -21.31 16.06
CA PRO A 27 22.97 -19.99 15.51
C PRO A 27 23.91 -19.74 14.34
N ALA A 28 23.36 -19.37 13.19
CA ALA A 28 24.17 -19.02 12.04
C ALA A 28 25.13 -17.88 12.44
N ALA A 29 26.36 -17.91 11.92
CA ALA A 29 27.29 -16.82 12.21
C ALA A 29 26.69 -15.48 11.75
N PRO A 30 26.80 -14.40 12.55
CA PRO A 30 26.33 -13.08 12.15
C PRO A 30 26.94 -12.67 10.81
N ARG A 31 26.11 -12.06 9.97
CA ARG A 31 26.44 -11.52 8.65
C ARG A 31 26.64 -10.03 8.77
N LEU A 32 27.60 -9.51 8.00
CA LEU A 32 27.69 -8.07 7.79
C LEU A 32 26.71 -7.66 6.68
N PRO A 33 26.18 -6.42 6.73
CA PRO A 33 25.40 -5.86 5.63
C PRO A 33 26.26 -5.81 4.36
N ILE A 34 25.60 -6.02 3.22
CA ILE A 34 26.25 -5.97 1.92
C ILE A 34 26.73 -4.54 1.69
N GLN A 35 28.05 -4.38 1.59
CA GLN A 35 28.67 -3.13 1.14
C GLN A 35 28.45 -3.03 -0.37
N ALA A 36 27.37 -2.37 -0.75
CA ALA A 36 26.97 -2.23 -2.15
C ALA A 36 27.26 -0.83 -2.65
N ASP A 37 27.69 -0.73 -3.91
CA ASP A 37 27.46 0.49 -4.67
C ASP A 37 26.07 0.40 -5.35
N SER A 38 25.60 1.52 -5.90
CA SER A 38 24.29 1.63 -6.54
C SER A 38 24.08 0.64 -7.72
N SER A 39 25.11 -0.07 -8.19
CA SER A 39 24.95 -1.06 -9.26
C SER A 39 24.18 -2.30 -8.84
N VAL A 40 24.08 -2.62 -7.54
CA VAL A 40 23.38 -3.82 -7.09
C VAL A 40 21.88 -3.75 -7.41
N PHE A 41 21.24 -2.61 -7.18
CA PHE A 41 19.82 -2.41 -7.50
C PHE A 41 19.57 -2.33 -9.00
N ARG A 42 20.47 -1.70 -9.77
CA ARG A 42 20.38 -1.66 -11.24
C ARG A 42 20.30 -3.06 -11.89
N ASN A 43 20.89 -4.07 -11.26
CA ASN A 43 20.87 -5.46 -11.77
C ASN A 43 19.61 -6.25 -11.37
N LEU A 44 18.75 -5.73 -10.48
CA LEU A 44 17.55 -6.39 -9.95
C LEU A 44 16.24 -5.87 -10.58
N ASN A 45 16.32 -5.23 -11.76
CA ASN A 45 15.16 -4.59 -12.40
C ASN A 45 14.45 -3.60 -11.46
N SER A 46 15.21 -2.74 -10.76
CA SER A 46 14.76 -1.82 -9.70
C SER A 46 13.88 -0.66 -10.17
N THR A 47 12.99 -0.87 -11.12
CA THR A 47 11.98 0.11 -11.46
C THR A 47 11.01 0.21 -10.27
N PRO A 48 10.65 1.43 -9.81
CA PRO A 48 9.59 1.60 -8.84
C PRO A 48 8.31 0.92 -9.33
N THR A 49 7.75 0.05 -8.52
CA THR A 49 6.46 -0.58 -8.78
C THR A 49 5.59 -0.57 -7.53
N TYR A 50 4.29 -0.64 -7.73
CA TYR A 50 3.33 -0.91 -6.67
C TYR A 50 2.59 -2.20 -6.98
N THR A 51 1.96 -2.77 -5.96
CA THR A 51 1.17 -4.00 -6.13
C THR A 51 -0.22 -3.77 -5.56
N ARG A 52 -1.11 -4.72 -5.80
CA ARG A 52 -2.47 -4.65 -5.28
C ARG A 52 -3.00 -6.03 -5.00
N SER A 53 -3.98 -6.12 -4.10
CA SER A 53 -4.63 -7.40 -3.86
C SER A 53 -6.10 -7.28 -3.49
N ASN A 54 -6.95 -7.94 -4.28
CA ASN A 54 -8.32 -8.22 -3.90
C ASN A 54 -8.39 -9.60 -3.22
N LYS A 55 -8.80 -9.63 -1.94
CA LYS A 55 -9.01 -10.88 -1.19
C LYS A 55 -10.49 -11.16 -0.91
N LEU A 56 -11.41 -10.45 -1.58
CA LEU A 56 -12.84 -10.67 -1.46
C LEU A 56 -13.26 -11.93 -2.21
N THR A 57 -14.25 -12.63 -1.67
CA THR A 57 -14.93 -13.70 -2.42
C THR A 57 -15.72 -13.12 -3.59
N PRO A 58 -16.15 -13.96 -4.56
CA PRO A 58 -17.03 -13.49 -5.63
C PRO A 58 -18.33 -12.83 -5.14
N ASP A 59 -18.93 -13.33 -4.04
CA ASP A 59 -20.12 -12.69 -3.43
C ASP A 59 -19.75 -11.39 -2.71
N GLY A 60 -18.60 -11.32 -2.04
CA GLY A 60 -18.07 -10.08 -1.48
C GLY A 60 -17.90 -8.99 -2.53
N ASN A 61 -17.31 -9.32 -3.69
CA ASN A 61 -17.20 -8.42 -4.84
C ASN A 61 -18.57 -8.02 -5.42
N ALA A 62 -19.54 -8.94 -5.50
CA ALA A 62 -20.89 -8.56 -5.87
C ALA A 62 -21.52 -7.63 -4.81
N GLY A 63 -21.20 -7.82 -3.55
CA GLY A 63 -21.64 -7.00 -2.42
C GLY A 63 -21.15 -5.55 -2.49
N THR A 64 -19.96 -5.29 -3.04
CA THR A 64 -19.43 -3.92 -3.20
C THR A 64 -20.31 -3.10 -4.15
N THR A 65 -20.59 -3.64 -5.34
CA THR A 65 -21.42 -2.99 -6.35
C THR A 65 -22.90 -2.88 -5.96
N GLN A 66 -23.39 -3.82 -5.14
CA GLN A 66 -24.78 -3.86 -4.68
C GLN A 66 -25.02 -3.08 -3.38
N GLN A 67 -23.98 -2.40 -2.85
CA GLN A 67 -24.06 -1.65 -1.59
C GLN A 67 -24.54 -2.53 -0.41
N ARG A 68 -24.14 -3.80 -0.42
CA ARG A 68 -24.41 -4.80 0.63
C ARG A 68 -23.21 -4.98 1.55
N LEU A 69 -22.58 -3.88 1.94
CA LEU A 69 -21.31 -3.93 2.66
C LEU A 69 -21.29 -2.99 3.88
N ARG A 70 -20.51 -3.37 4.87
CA ARG A 70 -20.08 -2.53 5.99
C ARG A 70 -18.57 -2.36 5.86
N SER A 71 -18.14 -1.16 5.47
CA SER A 71 -16.74 -0.80 5.31
C SER A 71 -16.58 0.71 5.54
N VAL A 72 -15.45 1.29 5.14
CA VAL A 72 -15.30 2.74 5.00
C VAL A 72 -16.45 3.33 4.16
N PRO A 73 -16.90 4.57 4.46
CA PRO A 73 -17.86 5.27 3.63
C PRO A 73 -17.42 5.26 2.16
N ASN A 74 -18.34 4.90 1.27
CA ASN A 74 -18.10 4.83 -0.16
C ASN A 74 -19.38 5.15 -0.93
N PHE A 75 -19.21 5.43 -2.21
CA PHE A 75 -20.31 5.59 -3.16
C PHE A 75 -19.99 4.83 -4.45
N SER A 76 -21.02 4.38 -5.15
CA SER A 76 -20.87 3.76 -6.47
C SER A 76 -21.44 4.65 -7.56
N SER A 77 -20.78 4.66 -8.70
CA SER A 77 -21.23 5.32 -9.93
C SER A 77 -20.75 4.52 -11.14
N SER A 78 -20.84 5.10 -12.33
CA SER A 78 -20.35 4.48 -13.56
C SER A 78 -20.10 5.51 -14.64
N PHE A 79 -19.23 5.18 -15.59
CA PHE A 79 -19.14 5.87 -16.87
C PHE A 79 -19.39 4.90 -18.03
N THR A 80 -19.55 5.43 -19.24
CA THR A 80 -19.73 4.61 -20.45
C THR A 80 -18.63 4.92 -21.45
N PHE A 81 -17.97 3.89 -21.96
CA PHE A 81 -17.01 4.00 -23.05
C PHE A 81 -17.33 2.96 -24.13
N GLN A 82 -17.43 3.41 -25.38
CA GLN A 82 -17.78 2.57 -26.55
C GLN A 82 -19.04 1.69 -26.34
N GLY A 83 -20.04 2.20 -25.62
CA GLY A 83 -21.30 1.50 -25.35
C GLY A 83 -21.24 0.47 -24.21
N GLN A 84 -20.09 0.28 -23.57
CA GLN A 84 -19.94 -0.51 -22.36
C GLN A 84 -19.99 0.38 -21.12
N VAL A 85 -20.74 -0.05 -20.11
CA VAL A 85 -20.82 0.61 -18.80
C VAL A 85 -19.72 0.04 -17.90
N PHE A 86 -18.93 0.92 -17.31
CA PHE A 86 -17.88 0.60 -16.34
C PHE A 86 -18.32 1.13 -14.97
N PRO A 87 -18.83 0.26 -14.08
CA PRO A 87 -19.15 0.66 -12.71
C PRO A 87 -17.87 0.84 -11.90
N PHE A 88 -17.90 1.78 -10.96
CA PHE A 88 -16.83 1.97 -9.99
C PHE A 88 -17.40 2.28 -8.62
N THR A 89 -16.61 2.02 -7.58
CA THR A 89 -16.90 2.41 -6.19
C THR A 89 -15.72 3.18 -5.64
N MET A 90 -15.95 4.34 -5.05
CA MET A 90 -14.89 5.22 -4.51
C MET A 90 -15.19 5.57 -3.05
N VAL A 91 -14.15 5.90 -2.29
CA VAL A 91 -14.26 6.32 -0.90
C VAL A 91 -14.95 7.68 -0.82
N GLY A 92 -15.77 7.85 0.23
CA GLY A 92 -16.47 9.09 0.53
C GLY A 92 -17.96 9.00 0.22
N GLN A 93 -18.53 10.14 -0.19
CA GLN A 93 -19.94 10.26 -0.55
C GLN A 93 -20.08 10.76 -1.99
N ASP A 94 -21.22 10.47 -2.60
CA ASP A 94 -21.52 10.91 -3.97
C ASP A 94 -21.31 12.44 -4.12
N PRO A 95 -20.44 12.89 -5.05
CA PRO A 95 -20.15 14.31 -5.26
C PRO A 95 -21.37 15.17 -5.63
N HIS A 96 -22.44 14.58 -6.15
CA HIS A 96 -23.69 15.30 -6.42
C HIS A 96 -24.48 15.66 -5.15
N ARG A 97 -24.21 14.97 -4.03
CA ARG A 97 -24.88 15.22 -2.75
C ARG A 97 -24.22 16.34 -1.94
N LEU A 98 -22.97 16.66 -2.27
CA LEU A 98 -22.16 17.68 -1.58
C LEU A 98 -21.96 17.41 -0.07
N GLY A 99 -21.03 18.12 0.56
CA GLY A 99 -20.68 17.98 1.98
C GLY A 99 -19.40 17.18 2.24
N THR A 100 -19.05 17.05 3.51
CA THR A 100 -17.78 16.43 3.93
C THR A 100 -18.01 15.04 4.50
N THR A 101 -17.25 14.06 4.00
CA THR A 101 -17.08 12.75 4.63
C THR A 101 -15.74 12.74 5.36
N MET A 102 -15.76 12.39 6.64
CA MET A 102 -14.54 12.13 7.42
C MET A 102 -14.33 10.62 7.49
N ILE A 103 -13.13 10.16 7.14
CA ILE A 103 -12.74 8.76 7.23
C ILE A 103 -11.79 8.59 8.39
N ASP A 104 -12.18 7.75 9.35
CA ASP A 104 -11.30 7.36 10.45
C ASP A 104 -10.04 6.67 9.88
N THR A 105 -8.88 6.97 10.44
CA THR A 105 -7.62 6.29 10.07
C THR A 105 -6.88 5.79 11.31
N SER A 106 -6.07 4.75 11.13
CA SER A 106 -5.14 4.26 12.15
C SER A 106 -3.76 4.07 11.55
N TYR A 107 -2.71 4.32 12.33
CA TYR A 107 -1.33 4.29 11.87
C TYR A 107 -0.50 3.29 12.69
N VAL A 108 0.18 2.39 12.00
CA VAL A 108 1.07 1.38 12.58
C VAL A 108 2.48 1.59 12.02
N PRO A 109 3.40 2.20 12.79
CA PRO A 109 4.80 2.27 12.39
C PRO A 109 5.45 0.89 12.59
N ILE A 110 6.05 0.36 11.52
CA ILE A 110 6.73 -0.94 11.53
C ILE A 110 8.23 -0.74 11.40
N SER A 111 8.96 -1.05 12.46
CA SER A 111 10.43 -1.13 12.45
C SER A 111 10.87 -2.57 12.19
N PHE A 112 12.03 -2.75 11.57
CA PHE A 112 12.60 -4.07 11.34
C PHE A 112 13.84 -4.31 12.18
N PHE A 113 13.91 -5.49 12.77
CA PHE A 113 15.08 -6.00 13.47
C PHE A 113 15.63 -7.20 12.72
N PHE A 114 16.92 -7.17 12.39
CA PHE A 114 17.57 -8.18 11.56
C PHE A 114 18.53 -9.02 12.41
N ASP A 115 18.06 -10.19 12.84
CA ASP A 115 18.82 -11.08 13.73
C ASP A 115 20.17 -11.54 13.15
N GLU A 116 20.21 -11.73 11.83
CA GLU A 116 21.43 -12.15 11.15
C GLU A 116 22.41 -11.05 10.91
N PHE A 117 21.97 -9.80 10.84
CA PHE A 117 22.80 -8.73 10.33
C PHE A 117 23.29 -7.88 11.49
N VAL A 118 24.61 -7.74 11.59
CA VAL A 118 25.26 -6.89 12.59
C VAL A 118 26.04 -5.76 11.94
N ASP A 119 26.09 -4.63 12.62
CA ASP A 119 26.95 -3.51 12.27
C ASP A 119 28.44 -3.83 12.50
N GLN A 120 29.32 -2.87 12.20
CA GLN A 120 30.76 -3.01 12.39
C GLN A 120 31.18 -3.21 13.87
N ASN A 121 30.30 -2.88 14.81
CA ASN A 121 30.51 -3.03 16.25
C ASN A 121 29.92 -4.34 16.79
N GLY A 122 29.25 -5.14 15.95
CA GLY A 122 28.61 -6.39 16.34
C GLY A 122 27.20 -6.24 16.91
N ASN A 123 26.57 -5.06 16.80
CA ASN A 123 25.18 -4.86 17.20
C ASN A 123 24.24 -5.26 16.07
N ASN A 124 23.12 -5.91 16.38
CA ASN A 124 22.09 -6.18 15.38
C ASN A 124 21.58 -4.90 14.71
N ILE A 125 21.37 -5.00 13.40
CA ILE A 125 20.85 -3.90 12.61
C ILE A 125 19.35 -3.76 12.88
N VAL A 126 18.95 -2.52 13.13
CA VAL A 126 17.55 -2.10 13.23
C VAL A 126 17.32 -0.99 12.22
N ILE A 127 16.26 -1.13 11.42
CA ILE A 127 15.73 -0.03 10.63
C ILE A 127 14.50 0.49 11.36
N ASP A 128 14.68 1.60 12.08
CA ASP A 128 13.70 2.21 12.96
C ASP A 128 12.82 3.23 12.23
N MET A 129 11.51 3.16 12.48
CA MET A 129 10.50 4.12 12.01
C MET A 129 10.47 5.40 12.84
N GLY A 130 10.91 5.33 14.10
CA GLY A 130 10.89 6.44 15.07
C GLY A 130 11.26 7.81 14.48
N PRO A 131 12.36 7.94 13.71
CA PRO A 131 12.81 9.22 13.16
C PRO A 131 11.84 9.94 12.22
N ILE A 132 10.94 9.22 11.52
CA ILE A 132 10.06 9.81 10.49
C ILE A 132 8.58 9.80 10.86
N ASN A 133 8.22 9.27 12.04
CA ASN A 133 6.81 9.17 12.45
C ASN A 133 6.09 10.53 12.42
N ASP A 134 6.75 11.58 12.91
CA ASP A 134 6.17 12.93 12.91
C ASP A 134 6.07 13.50 11.49
N GLU A 135 7.03 13.22 10.59
CA GLU A 135 6.96 13.63 9.19
C GLU A 135 5.76 12.97 8.49
N ILE A 136 5.53 11.67 8.68
CA ILE A 136 4.36 10.98 8.12
C ILE A 136 3.05 11.58 8.66
N LEU A 137 2.95 11.84 9.97
CA LEU A 137 1.73 12.31 10.62
C LEU A 137 1.37 13.78 10.35
N HIS A 138 2.34 14.61 9.96
CA HIS A 138 2.13 16.01 9.56
C HIS A 138 2.27 16.20 8.04
N SER A 139 2.17 15.10 7.29
CA SER A 139 2.24 15.10 5.83
C SER A 139 0.96 15.65 5.18
N PRO A 140 1.01 15.97 3.88
CA PRO A 140 -0.15 16.43 3.12
C PRO A 140 -1.27 15.38 3.02
N ASN A 141 -1.01 14.11 3.36
CA ASN A 141 -2.06 13.09 3.45
C ASN A 141 -3.06 13.39 4.57
N PHE A 142 -2.64 14.09 5.63
CA PHE A 142 -3.48 14.41 6.79
C PHE A 142 -3.65 15.91 7.03
N GLU A 143 -2.77 16.73 6.48
CA GLU A 143 -2.80 18.19 6.65
C GLU A 143 -3.13 18.92 5.35
N ALA A 144 -3.80 20.06 5.50
CA ALA A 144 -4.23 20.85 4.37
C ALA A 144 -3.08 21.64 3.75
N PHE A 145 -3.04 21.65 2.41
CA PHE A 145 -2.15 22.48 1.60
C PHE A 145 -2.96 23.22 0.51
N PRO A 146 -2.54 24.43 0.07
CA PRO A 146 -3.23 25.16 -0.99
C PRO A 146 -3.00 24.55 -2.38
N TYR A 147 -3.80 23.54 -2.73
CA TYR A 147 -3.89 23.01 -4.09
C TYR A 147 -4.78 23.88 -4.98
N THR A 148 -4.68 23.72 -6.30
CA THR A 148 -5.55 24.43 -7.26
C THR A 148 -7.01 23.96 -7.19
N SER A 149 -7.28 22.75 -6.68
CA SER A 149 -8.62 22.28 -6.38
C SER A 149 -9.15 22.83 -5.05
N GLY A 150 -8.30 23.27 -4.13
CA GLY A 150 -8.63 23.99 -2.89
C GLY A 150 -7.61 23.77 -1.77
N ASN A 151 -7.84 24.40 -0.61
CA ASN A 151 -6.97 24.21 0.56
C ASN A 151 -7.41 22.99 1.38
N THR A 152 -6.77 21.84 1.15
CA THR A 152 -7.22 20.53 1.65
C THR A 152 -6.10 19.49 1.66
N GLN A 153 -6.38 18.25 2.10
CA GLN A 153 -5.45 17.12 2.09
C GLN A 153 -5.19 16.60 0.67
N PHE A 154 -4.08 15.91 0.46
CA PHE A 154 -3.63 15.46 -0.86
C PHE A 154 -4.66 14.59 -1.59
N GLY A 155 -5.10 13.47 -1.00
CA GLY A 155 -6.10 12.58 -1.63
C GLY A 155 -7.44 13.28 -1.90
N ASP A 156 -7.89 14.16 -0.98
CA ASP A 156 -9.08 14.99 -1.22
C ASP A 156 -8.86 15.98 -2.38
N ALA A 157 -7.66 16.52 -2.53
CA ALA A 157 -7.33 17.43 -3.62
C ALA A 157 -7.39 16.72 -4.98
N VAL A 158 -6.96 15.46 -5.05
CA VAL A 158 -7.06 14.58 -6.22
C VAL A 158 -8.53 14.28 -6.54
N GLN A 159 -9.31 13.77 -5.58
CA GLN A 159 -10.75 13.52 -5.78
C GLN A 159 -11.51 14.79 -6.20
N ARG A 160 -11.21 15.95 -5.62
CA ARG A 160 -11.86 17.22 -6.00
C ARG A 160 -11.41 17.73 -7.36
N ALA A 161 -10.20 17.39 -7.80
CA ALA A 161 -9.74 17.65 -9.16
C ALA A 161 -10.50 16.78 -10.18
N GLU A 162 -10.69 15.51 -9.85
CA GLU A 162 -11.46 14.55 -10.65
C GLU A 162 -12.92 14.96 -10.83
N PHE A 163 -13.61 15.25 -9.71
CA PHE A 163 -15.04 15.61 -9.71
C PHE A 163 -15.28 17.12 -9.85
N PHE A 164 -14.28 17.88 -10.31
CA PHE A 164 -14.32 19.34 -10.32
C PHE A 164 -15.55 19.93 -11.02
N SER A 165 -15.95 19.37 -12.17
CA SER A 165 -17.14 19.83 -12.90
C SER A 165 -18.43 19.77 -12.07
N THR A 166 -18.53 18.80 -11.17
CA THR A 166 -19.66 18.58 -10.26
C THR A 166 -19.60 19.53 -9.06
N VAL A 167 -18.41 19.71 -8.47
CA VAL A 167 -18.28 20.35 -7.15
C VAL A 167 -17.87 21.83 -7.20
N LYS A 168 -17.37 22.34 -8.34
CA LYS A 168 -16.82 23.72 -8.45
C LYS A 168 -17.78 24.84 -8.09
N ASN A 169 -19.09 24.62 -8.24
CA ASN A 169 -20.13 25.61 -7.95
C ASN A 169 -20.76 25.43 -6.57
N ALA A 170 -20.30 24.45 -5.79
CA ALA A 170 -20.78 24.22 -4.43
C ALA A 170 -20.40 25.41 -3.54
N PRO A 171 -21.35 25.99 -2.78
CA PRO A 171 -21.02 26.96 -1.76
C PRO A 171 -20.05 26.36 -0.73
N SER A 172 -19.11 27.16 -0.21
CA SER A 172 -18.06 26.67 0.70
C SER A 172 -18.58 25.99 1.97
N PHE A 173 -19.75 26.38 2.47
CA PHE A 173 -20.38 25.76 3.65
C PHE A 173 -21.01 24.38 3.40
N VAL A 174 -21.09 23.96 2.14
CA VAL A 174 -21.47 22.61 1.69
C VAL A 174 -20.43 22.09 0.68
N ALA A 175 -19.17 22.51 0.81
CA ALA A 175 -18.12 22.02 -0.07
C ALA A 175 -18.04 20.49 0.01
N TRP A 176 -17.84 19.84 -1.14
CA TRP A 176 -17.66 18.40 -1.19
C TRP A 176 -16.22 18.03 -0.85
N HIS A 177 -16.06 17.14 0.13
CA HIS A 177 -14.77 16.65 0.61
C HIS A 177 -14.85 15.18 1.06
N THR A 178 -13.75 14.47 0.90
CA THR A 178 -13.45 13.17 1.52
C THR A 178 -12.13 13.31 2.25
N LEU A 179 -12.18 13.57 3.56
CA LEU A 179 -11.00 13.86 4.37
C LEU A 179 -10.64 12.64 5.23
N LEU A 180 -9.35 12.41 5.40
CA LEU A 180 -8.81 11.49 6.39
C LEU A 180 -8.74 12.21 7.75
N GLU A 181 -9.32 11.59 8.77
CA GLU A 181 -9.07 12.00 10.15
C GLU A 181 -7.59 11.81 10.49
N ARG A 182 -7.11 12.58 11.48
CA ARG A 182 -5.76 12.39 11.98
C ARG A 182 -5.62 10.95 12.53
N PRO A 183 -4.58 10.19 12.14
CA PRO A 183 -4.49 8.79 12.52
C PRO A 183 -4.43 8.57 14.02
N ARG A 184 -5.20 7.60 14.49
CA ARG A 184 -4.96 6.98 15.79
C ARG A 184 -3.71 6.13 15.69
N ILE A 185 -2.66 6.54 16.39
CA ILE A 185 -1.42 5.79 16.47
C ILE A 185 -1.68 4.50 17.26
N LEU A 186 -1.47 3.35 16.63
CA LEU A 186 -1.54 2.04 17.29
C LEU A 186 -0.18 1.66 17.87
N THR A 187 -0.08 0.46 18.42
CA THR A 187 1.16 -0.02 19.01
C THR A 187 2.25 -0.06 17.93
N PRO A 188 3.39 0.63 18.10
CA PRO A 188 4.53 0.45 17.21
C PRO A 188 4.98 -1.01 17.20
N VAL A 189 5.21 -1.55 16.02
CA VAL A 189 5.59 -2.96 15.85
C VAL A 189 7.06 -3.03 15.47
N GLN A 190 7.80 -3.91 16.12
CA GLN A 190 9.10 -4.34 15.64
C GLN A 190 8.96 -5.76 15.07
N VAL A 191 9.20 -5.90 13.77
CA VAL A 191 9.18 -7.19 13.08
C VAL A 191 10.60 -7.75 13.05
N GLU A 192 10.76 -8.95 13.62
CA GLU A 192 11.96 -9.76 13.47
C GLU A 192 11.97 -10.38 12.07
N VAL A 193 12.99 -10.06 11.28
CA VAL A 193 13.10 -10.55 9.91
C VAL A 193 13.90 -11.85 9.88
N PRO A 194 13.30 -12.97 9.46
CA PRO A 194 13.95 -14.28 9.53
C PRO A 194 14.98 -14.48 8.40
N PHE A 195 15.79 -15.53 8.57
CA PHE A 195 16.78 -15.97 7.58
C PHE A 195 16.16 -16.19 6.21
N PHE A 196 16.86 -15.70 5.19
CA PHE A 196 16.48 -15.78 3.78
C PHE A 196 15.26 -14.94 3.37
N SER A 197 14.66 -14.16 4.28
CA SER A 197 13.56 -13.25 3.94
C SER A 197 14.01 -11.81 3.66
N SER A 198 15.31 -11.53 3.68
CA SER A 198 15.84 -10.22 3.32
C SER A 198 17.30 -10.23 2.88
N LEU A 199 17.68 -9.15 2.20
CA LEU A 199 19.06 -8.67 2.10
C LEU A 199 19.15 -7.30 2.76
N VAL A 200 20.21 -7.07 3.55
CA VAL A 200 20.50 -5.77 4.16
C VAL A 200 21.74 -5.17 3.52
N PHE A 201 21.63 -3.93 3.08
CA PHE A 201 22.70 -3.15 2.46
C PHE A 201 23.10 -1.99 3.36
N GLN A 202 24.38 -1.65 3.31
CA GLN A 202 24.88 -0.39 3.86
C GLN A 202 25.29 0.53 2.72
N THR A 203 24.71 1.72 2.68
CA THR A 203 25.03 2.76 1.69
C THR A 203 26.41 3.37 2.00
N PRO A 204 27.04 4.07 1.03
CA PRO A 204 28.33 4.73 1.26
C PRO A 204 28.32 5.80 2.38
N ASP A 205 27.16 6.37 2.70
CA ASP A 205 26.99 7.33 3.81
C ASP A 205 26.71 6.67 5.16
N GLY A 206 26.64 5.34 5.20
CA GLY A 206 26.45 4.53 6.41
C GLY A 206 25.01 4.18 6.73
N SER A 207 24.02 4.70 5.98
CA SER A 207 22.61 4.35 6.12
C SER A 207 22.35 2.88 5.77
N PHE A 208 21.31 2.30 6.35
CA PHE A 208 20.87 0.94 6.02
C PHE A 208 19.61 0.97 5.16
N VAL A 209 19.56 0.07 4.19
CA VAL A 209 18.37 -0.24 3.39
C VAL A 209 18.21 -1.76 3.30
N ALA A 210 16.98 -2.25 3.41
CA ALA A 210 16.70 -3.67 3.26
C ALA A 210 15.81 -3.95 2.04
N LEU A 211 16.13 -5.00 1.30
CA LEU A 211 15.22 -5.64 0.35
C LEU A 211 14.57 -6.83 1.06
N ILE A 212 13.26 -6.81 1.26
CA ILE A 212 12.51 -7.79 2.04
C ILE A 212 11.54 -8.56 1.13
N ASP A 213 11.36 -9.85 1.39
CA ASP A 213 10.37 -10.69 0.70
C ASP A 213 8.95 -10.14 0.92
N ILE A 214 8.28 -9.75 -0.15
CA ILE A 214 6.91 -9.20 -0.11
C ILE A 214 5.91 -10.22 0.47
N ASN A 215 6.13 -11.52 0.28
CA ASN A 215 5.27 -12.57 0.81
C ASN A 215 5.42 -12.70 2.33
N PHE A 216 6.64 -12.51 2.84
CA PHE A 216 6.87 -12.41 4.28
C PHE A 216 6.14 -11.19 4.86
N MET A 217 6.27 -10.02 4.23
CA MET A 217 5.60 -8.80 4.67
C MET A 217 4.07 -8.96 4.68
N ASN A 218 3.50 -9.53 3.61
CA ASN A 218 2.08 -9.87 3.53
C ASN A 218 1.62 -10.76 4.70
N SER A 219 2.41 -11.76 5.10
CA SER A 219 2.10 -12.60 6.25
C SER A 219 2.10 -11.81 7.57
N GLN A 220 3.01 -10.85 7.73
CA GLN A 220 3.04 -9.99 8.92
C GLN A 220 1.81 -9.08 8.97
N LEU A 221 1.45 -8.44 7.85
CA LEU A 221 0.27 -7.57 7.77
C LEU A 221 -1.03 -8.32 8.09
N ASN A 222 -1.20 -9.53 7.58
CA ASN A 222 -2.36 -10.38 7.92
C ASN A 222 -2.48 -10.65 9.43
N THR A 223 -1.35 -10.79 10.12
CA THR A 223 -1.34 -10.97 11.57
C THR A 223 -1.69 -9.66 12.27
N LEU A 224 -1.04 -8.56 11.89
CA LEU A 224 -1.28 -7.24 12.48
C LEU A 224 -2.71 -6.78 12.32
N LEU A 225 -3.33 -6.99 11.16
CA LEU A 225 -4.75 -6.68 10.92
C LEU A 225 -5.73 -7.43 11.84
N GLN A 226 -5.31 -8.57 12.42
CA GLN A 226 -6.12 -9.34 13.36
C GLN A 226 -5.80 -9.02 14.83
N THR A 227 -4.57 -8.60 15.13
CA THR A 227 -4.11 -8.36 16.49
C THR A 227 -4.19 -6.90 16.91
N GLU A 228 -4.04 -5.99 15.95
CA GLU A 228 -4.21 -4.56 16.18
C GLU A 228 -5.69 -4.23 16.26
N GLY A 229 -6.03 -3.26 17.12
CA GLY A 229 -7.41 -2.82 17.32
C GLY A 229 -7.93 -1.98 16.16
N VAL A 230 -7.86 -2.49 14.93
CA VAL A 230 -8.37 -1.86 13.71
C VAL A 230 -9.88 -2.04 13.58
N ARG A 231 -10.54 -1.11 12.90
CA ARG A 231 -11.99 -1.14 12.64
C ARG A 231 -12.27 -1.30 11.15
N THR A 232 -13.31 -2.08 10.82
CA THR A 232 -13.75 -2.26 9.42
C THR A 232 -14.20 -0.96 8.74
N THR A 233 -14.44 0.11 9.50
CA THR A 233 -14.87 1.42 8.99
C THR A 233 -13.77 2.49 9.09
N GLU A 234 -12.53 2.09 9.32
CA GLU A 234 -11.36 2.98 9.29
C GLU A 234 -10.34 2.45 8.26
N LEU A 235 -9.42 3.30 7.83
CA LEU A 235 -8.27 2.92 7.02
C LEU A 235 -7.02 2.71 7.90
N PRO A 236 -6.55 1.47 8.10
CA PRO A 236 -5.25 1.20 8.67
C PRO A 236 -4.14 1.46 7.66
N LEU A 237 -3.12 2.17 8.12
CA LEU A 237 -1.93 2.54 7.38
C LEU A 237 -0.72 1.90 8.05
N PHE A 238 -0.09 0.97 7.35
CA PHE A 238 1.13 0.30 7.80
C PHE A 238 2.31 0.91 7.06
N VAL A 239 3.23 1.53 7.78
CA VAL A 239 4.34 2.26 7.16
C VAL A 239 5.68 1.74 7.66
N THR A 240 6.60 1.53 6.72
CA THR A 240 7.99 1.12 6.96
C THR A 240 8.95 2.18 6.43
N ARG A 241 10.22 2.12 6.85
CA ARG A 241 11.26 3.09 6.44
C ARG A 241 12.43 2.36 5.84
N ASN A 242 13.06 2.92 4.82
CA ASN A 242 14.29 2.41 4.20
C ASN A 242 14.24 0.91 3.88
N THR A 243 13.08 0.47 3.42
CA THR A 243 12.86 -0.90 2.96
C THR A 243 12.21 -0.88 1.59
N VAL A 244 12.66 -1.76 0.72
CA VAL A 244 12.01 -2.05 -0.56
C VAL A 244 11.62 -3.52 -0.55
N TYR A 245 10.62 -3.88 -1.37
CA TYR A 245 10.10 -5.23 -1.38
C TYR A 245 10.22 -5.87 -2.76
N GLY A 246 10.25 -7.20 -2.78
CA GLY A 246 10.30 -8.00 -4.00
C GLY A 246 10.03 -9.46 -3.70
N ASP A 247 9.85 -10.26 -4.74
CA ASP A 247 9.72 -11.70 -4.67
C ASP A 247 11.07 -12.36 -4.42
N PHE A 248 11.06 -13.41 -3.58
CA PHE A 248 12.24 -14.19 -3.26
C PHE A 248 12.06 -15.65 -3.67
N PHE A 249 13.12 -16.26 -4.18
CA PHE A 249 13.18 -17.70 -4.41
C PHE A 249 14.43 -18.30 -3.77
N ALA A 250 14.21 -19.25 -2.85
CA ALA A 250 15.27 -19.91 -2.10
C ALA A 250 16.25 -18.92 -1.43
N GLY A 251 15.73 -17.80 -0.93
CA GLY A 251 16.50 -16.76 -0.25
C GLY A 251 17.26 -15.78 -1.15
N ASN A 252 17.01 -15.80 -2.47
CA ASN A 252 17.55 -14.83 -3.41
C ASN A 252 16.42 -13.97 -3.96
N PRO A 253 16.59 -12.63 -4.05
CA PRO A 253 15.60 -11.77 -4.68
C PRO A 253 15.51 -12.09 -6.18
N LEU A 254 14.28 -12.18 -6.68
CA LEU A 254 13.97 -12.33 -8.10
C LEU A 254 13.77 -10.97 -8.77
N ASP A 255 13.22 -10.01 -8.03
CA ASP A 255 12.93 -8.67 -8.49
C ASP A 255 13.04 -7.64 -7.35
N CYS A 256 12.80 -6.40 -7.75
CA CYS A 256 12.67 -5.18 -6.96
C CYS A 256 11.93 -4.17 -7.89
N CYS A 257 11.31 -3.08 -7.44
CA CYS A 257 11.15 -2.65 -6.05
C CYS A 257 9.71 -2.24 -5.81
N ILE A 258 9.00 -3.03 -4.99
CA ILE A 258 7.64 -2.75 -4.57
C ILE A 258 7.67 -1.71 -3.45
N GLY A 259 6.97 -0.59 -3.64
CA GLY A 259 6.87 0.52 -2.69
C GLY A 259 5.69 0.43 -1.72
N GLY A 260 4.63 -0.26 -2.12
CA GLY A 260 3.40 -0.34 -1.36
C GLY A 260 2.34 -1.22 -2.02
N PHE A 261 1.19 -1.29 -1.34
CA PHE A 261 -0.08 -1.73 -1.90
C PHE A 261 -1.26 -1.37 -0.97
N HIS A 262 -2.47 -1.23 -1.51
CA HIS A 262 -3.71 -1.36 -0.76
C HIS A 262 -4.41 -2.69 -1.04
N SER A 263 -5.30 -3.06 -0.13
CA SER A 263 -6.04 -4.31 -0.23
C SER A 263 -7.35 -4.27 0.54
N ALA A 264 -8.25 -5.19 0.18
CA ALA A 264 -9.50 -5.43 0.87
C ALA A 264 -9.74 -6.93 1.12
N PHE A 265 -10.27 -7.26 2.30
CA PHE A 265 -10.65 -8.62 2.67
C PHE A 265 -11.94 -8.64 3.52
N GLU A 266 -12.64 -9.77 3.47
CA GLU A 266 -13.84 -9.98 4.29
C GLU A 266 -13.46 -10.41 5.71
N THR A 267 -13.96 -9.68 6.70
CA THR A 267 -13.78 -10.02 8.12
C THR A 267 -14.88 -10.95 8.60
N GLN A 268 -16.10 -10.75 8.11
CA GLN A 268 -17.28 -11.57 8.42
C GLN A 268 -18.43 -11.25 7.46
N GLN A 269 -19.46 -12.10 7.47
CA GLN A 269 -20.73 -11.85 6.78
C GLN A 269 -21.89 -12.09 7.75
N ILE A 270 -22.82 -11.14 7.83
CA ILE A 270 -24.05 -11.26 8.63
C ILE A 270 -25.25 -11.09 7.70
N GLY A 271 -25.98 -12.19 7.48
CA GLY A 271 -27.05 -12.22 6.48
C GLY A 271 -26.48 -11.96 5.08
N ASN A 272 -27.01 -10.94 4.40
CA ASN A 272 -26.52 -10.52 3.08
C ASN A 272 -25.52 -9.36 3.14
N ILE A 273 -25.05 -8.96 4.32
CA ILE A 273 -24.11 -7.84 4.49
C ILE A 273 -22.69 -8.37 4.74
N HIS A 274 -21.75 -7.96 3.89
CA HIS A 274 -20.32 -8.29 4.01
C HIS A 274 -19.60 -7.20 4.81
N PHE A 275 -18.81 -7.58 5.80
CA PHE A 275 -17.95 -6.66 6.54
C PHE A 275 -16.57 -6.69 5.90
N VAL A 276 -16.21 -5.62 5.21
CA VAL A 276 -14.97 -5.55 4.43
C VAL A 276 -14.00 -4.61 5.12
N GLN A 277 -12.83 -5.13 5.46
CA GLN A 277 -11.70 -4.32 5.94
C GLN A 277 -10.84 -3.95 4.73
N THR A 278 -10.53 -2.67 4.60
CA THR A 278 -9.49 -2.18 3.69
C THR A 278 -8.25 -1.78 4.48
N PHE A 279 -7.08 -1.73 3.85
CA PHE A 279 -5.86 -1.17 4.44
C PHE A 279 -4.90 -0.73 3.34
N ALA A 280 -3.93 0.11 3.70
CA ALA A 280 -2.81 0.46 2.84
C ALA A 280 -1.48 0.18 3.56
N PHE A 281 -0.50 -0.23 2.77
CA PHE A 281 0.86 -0.50 3.18
C PHE A 281 1.82 0.27 2.28
N ALA A 282 2.77 0.99 2.87
CA ALA A 282 3.72 1.78 2.09
C ALA A 282 5.09 1.88 2.79
N THR A 283 6.14 2.04 2.01
CA THR A 283 7.47 2.36 2.51
C THR A 283 7.79 3.84 2.36
N ALA A 284 8.69 4.35 3.18
CA ALA A 284 9.24 5.69 3.09
C ALA A 284 10.77 5.59 3.02
N LEU A 285 11.37 6.01 1.92
CA LEU A 285 12.82 6.08 1.80
C LEU A 285 13.30 7.47 2.21
N ASP A 286 14.40 7.52 2.96
CA ASP A 286 15.17 8.76 3.07
C ASP A 286 15.71 9.13 1.68
N SER A 287 15.83 10.42 1.35
CA SER A 287 16.24 10.86 0.01
C SER A 287 17.61 10.32 -0.43
N ASN A 288 18.55 10.12 0.50
CA ASN A 288 19.84 9.51 0.20
C ASN A 288 19.73 8.00 -0.11
N VAL A 289 18.82 7.29 0.57
CA VAL A 289 18.52 5.89 0.29
C VAL A 289 17.76 5.75 -1.03
N ALA A 290 16.76 6.60 -1.29
CA ALA A 290 16.07 6.68 -2.58
C ALA A 290 17.07 6.88 -3.73
N ASN A 291 17.96 7.86 -3.62
CA ASN A 291 19.00 8.11 -4.61
C ASN A 291 19.97 6.93 -4.77
N PHE A 292 20.27 6.20 -3.69
CA PHE A 292 21.12 5.01 -3.76
C PHE A 292 20.45 3.85 -4.52
N VAL A 293 19.16 3.61 -4.28
CA VAL A 293 18.38 2.52 -4.89
C VAL A 293 18.02 2.84 -6.34
N PHE A 294 17.49 4.03 -6.60
CA PHE A 294 16.86 4.41 -7.87
C PHE A 294 17.69 5.39 -8.71
N GLY A 295 18.71 6.02 -8.15
CA GLY A 295 19.40 7.15 -8.79
C GLY A 295 18.57 8.44 -8.83
N ASP A 296 17.44 8.47 -8.13
CA ASP A 296 16.53 9.60 -7.97
C ASP A 296 16.22 9.79 -6.48
N PRO A 297 16.56 10.93 -5.86
CA PRO A 297 16.30 11.20 -4.45
C PRO A 297 14.82 11.36 -4.09
N THR A 298 13.92 11.39 -5.08
CA THR A 298 12.47 11.56 -4.90
C THR A 298 11.69 10.26 -5.09
N ALA A 299 12.31 9.22 -5.68
CA ALA A 299 11.67 7.92 -5.88
C ALA A 299 11.45 7.21 -4.54
N PHE A 300 10.18 6.93 -4.21
CA PHE A 300 9.75 6.42 -2.90
C PHE A 300 10.18 7.30 -1.70
N ALA A 301 10.53 8.56 -1.93
CA ALA A 301 10.93 9.45 -0.85
C ALA A 301 9.73 9.82 0.03
N ASP A 302 9.97 10.00 1.33
CA ASP A 302 9.01 10.52 2.30
C ASP A 302 7.61 9.87 2.26
N VAL A 303 6.62 10.53 1.68
CA VAL A 303 5.22 10.12 1.61
C VAL A 303 4.81 9.73 0.20
N ALA A 304 5.72 9.74 -0.79
CA ALA A 304 5.37 9.43 -2.18
C ALA A 304 4.64 8.08 -2.31
N PRO A 305 5.15 6.98 -1.71
CA PRO A 305 4.42 5.70 -1.73
C PRO A 305 3.11 5.78 -0.94
N LEU A 306 3.09 6.43 0.22
CA LEU A 306 1.87 6.52 1.02
C LEU A 306 0.76 7.32 0.31
N SER A 307 1.09 8.42 -0.37
CA SER A 307 0.11 9.21 -1.13
C SER A 307 -0.41 8.47 -2.35
N HIS A 308 0.43 7.64 -2.98
CA HIS A 308 0.03 6.75 -4.08
C HIS A 308 -1.04 5.80 -3.56
N GLU A 309 -0.70 4.99 -2.56
CA GLU A 309 -1.60 3.96 -2.03
C GLU A 309 -2.89 4.53 -1.44
N VAL A 310 -2.82 5.71 -0.83
CA VAL A 310 -4.02 6.39 -0.32
C VAL A 310 -4.91 6.88 -1.46
N SER A 311 -4.34 7.44 -2.52
CA SER A 311 -5.13 7.95 -3.65
C SER A 311 -5.75 6.81 -4.44
N GLU A 312 -4.98 5.75 -4.74
CA GLU A 312 -5.51 4.55 -5.38
C GLU A 312 -6.58 3.88 -4.52
N TRP A 313 -6.38 3.78 -3.20
CA TRP A 313 -7.42 3.27 -2.31
C TRP A 313 -8.67 4.17 -2.27
N MET A 314 -8.53 5.49 -2.38
CA MET A 314 -9.69 6.39 -2.44
C MET A 314 -10.51 6.16 -3.71
N ASP A 315 -9.86 5.72 -4.78
CA ASP A 315 -10.42 5.58 -6.13
C ASP A 315 -10.83 4.14 -6.48
N ASP A 316 -10.21 3.12 -5.86
CA ASP A 316 -10.56 1.70 -5.90
C ASP A 316 -10.32 1.00 -4.54
N PRO A 317 -11.14 1.30 -3.50
CA PRO A 317 -10.94 0.80 -2.13
C PRO A 317 -11.02 -0.71 -1.99
N PHE A 318 -11.60 -1.40 -2.97
CA PHE A 318 -11.82 -2.84 -2.95
C PHE A 318 -11.05 -3.60 -4.02
N VAL A 319 -10.19 -2.90 -4.78
CA VAL A 319 -9.36 -3.46 -5.85
C VAL A 319 -10.23 -4.26 -6.84
N ASN A 320 -11.34 -3.66 -7.28
CA ASN A 320 -12.28 -4.27 -8.22
C ASN A 320 -12.93 -3.28 -9.20
N ASN A 321 -12.44 -2.05 -9.27
CA ASN A 321 -12.89 -1.09 -10.27
C ASN A 321 -12.20 -1.36 -11.60
N ILE A 322 -12.86 -2.14 -12.45
CA ILE A 322 -12.39 -2.40 -13.82
C ILE A 322 -12.76 -1.24 -14.74
N VAL A 323 -11.77 -0.76 -15.49
CA VAL A 323 -11.86 0.31 -16.50
C VAL A 323 -11.49 -0.22 -17.89
N PRO A 324 -11.67 0.55 -18.98
CA PRO A 324 -11.11 0.18 -20.28
C PRO A 324 -9.60 -0.11 -20.15
N SER A 325 -9.14 -1.23 -20.72
CA SER A 325 -7.73 -1.61 -20.63
C SER A 325 -6.81 -0.53 -21.18
N TRP A 326 -5.76 -0.21 -20.44
CA TRP A 326 -4.84 0.88 -20.73
C TRP A 326 -3.39 0.40 -20.76
N GLU A 327 -2.54 1.14 -21.46
CA GLU A 327 -1.11 0.89 -21.57
C GLU A 327 -0.33 1.82 -20.63
N PHE A 328 0.67 1.28 -19.93
CA PHE A 328 1.57 2.05 -19.07
C PHE A 328 2.36 3.10 -19.89
N PRO A 329 2.23 4.40 -19.58
CA PRO A 329 3.02 5.44 -20.21
C PRO A 329 4.52 5.34 -19.90
N GLY A 330 5.36 5.68 -20.87
CA GLY A 330 6.80 5.86 -20.65
C GLY A 330 7.65 4.59 -20.59
N LEU A 331 7.04 3.40 -20.60
CA LEU A 331 7.79 2.15 -20.64
C LEU A 331 8.37 1.85 -22.03
N PRO A 332 9.55 1.19 -22.13
CA PRO A 332 10.17 0.84 -23.41
C PRO A 332 9.52 -0.38 -24.08
N PHE A 333 8.50 -0.97 -23.47
CA PHE A 333 7.72 -2.11 -23.95
C PHE A 333 6.24 -1.92 -23.58
N VAL A 334 5.35 -2.64 -24.27
CA VAL A 334 3.92 -2.64 -23.95
C VAL A 334 3.70 -3.41 -22.66
N ALA A 335 3.25 -2.71 -21.62
CA ALA A 335 2.65 -3.29 -20.43
C ALA A 335 1.23 -2.72 -20.28
N CYS A 336 0.31 -3.54 -19.79
CA CYS A 336 -1.09 -3.18 -19.75
C CYS A 336 -1.73 -3.52 -18.41
N ASP A 337 -2.77 -2.76 -18.09
CA ASP A 337 -3.65 -2.98 -16.97
C ASP A 337 -5.10 -2.64 -17.36
N ASN A 338 -6.03 -2.93 -16.46
CA ASN A 338 -7.44 -2.57 -16.59
C ASN A 338 -8.09 -2.23 -15.25
N PHE A 339 -7.31 -2.02 -14.18
CA PHE A 339 -7.80 -1.51 -12.91
C PHE A 339 -7.70 0.02 -12.85
N LEU A 340 -8.51 0.62 -11.99
CA LEU A 340 -8.52 2.06 -11.71
C LEU A 340 -7.48 2.36 -10.62
N GLU A 341 -6.21 2.19 -10.97
CA GLU A 341 -5.04 2.44 -10.12
C GLU A 341 -4.47 3.79 -10.51
N THR A 342 -4.76 4.85 -9.74
CA THR A 342 -4.48 6.24 -10.13
C THR A 342 -2.99 6.56 -10.18
N GLY A 343 -2.16 5.89 -9.39
CA GLY A 343 -0.73 6.17 -9.27
C GLY A 343 0.10 5.40 -10.29
N ASP A 344 -0.29 4.17 -10.60
CA ASP A 344 0.38 3.28 -11.57
C ASP A 344 0.69 3.95 -12.93
N PRO A 345 -0.23 4.71 -13.58
CA PRO A 345 0.04 5.33 -14.89
C PRO A 345 1.16 6.36 -14.90
N VAL A 346 1.56 6.90 -13.74
CA VAL A 346 2.59 7.94 -13.67
C VAL A 346 3.87 7.51 -12.97
N GLU A 347 3.88 6.37 -12.28
CA GLU A 347 5.01 5.92 -11.44
C GLU A 347 6.36 5.87 -12.21
N ASN A 348 6.28 5.59 -13.52
CA ASN A 348 7.41 5.42 -14.43
C ASN A 348 7.72 6.69 -15.25
N LEU A 349 6.96 7.77 -15.07
CA LEU A 349 7.16 9.03 -15.77
C LEU A 349 8.19 9.91 -15.05
N PRO A 350 8.91 10.79 -15.78
CA PRO A 350 9.84 11.72 -15.16
C PRO A 350 9.13 12.68 -14.18
N ASN A 351 9.71 12.87 -12.99
CA ASN A 351 9.18 13.71 -11.92
C ASN A 351 7.72 13.33 -11.59
N PRO A 352 7.48 12.09 -11.09
CA PRO A 352 6.13 11.61 -10.83
C PRO A 352 5.53 12.22 -9.57
N SER A 353 6.23 13.11 -8.87
CA SER A 353 5.79 13.73 -7.62
C SER A 353 5.57 15.23 -7.72
N PHE A 354 4.76 15.76 -6.81
CA PHE A 354 4.49 17.18 -6.66
C PHE A 354 5.02 17.69 -5.32
N PRO A 355 5.89 18.71 -5.29
CA PRO A 355 6.49 19.20 -4.06
C PRO A 355 5.47 19.95 -3.19
N VAL A 356 5.38 19.58 -1.93
CA VAL A 356 4.48 20.19 -0.93
C VAL A 356 5.26 20.57 0.32
N THR A 357 5.41 21.86 0.59
CA THR A 357 6.14 22.33 1.78
C THR A 357 5.18 22.62 2.94
N LEU A 358 5.30 21.84 4.02
CA LEU A 358 4.58 22.01 5.28
C LEU A 358 5.58 21.94 6.44
N HIS A 359 5.42 22.80 7.45
CA HIS A 359 6.27 22.82 8.66
C HIS A 359 7.79 22.89 8.41
N GLY A 360 8.21 23.42 7.26
CA GLY A 360 9.63 23.53 6.88
C GLY A 360 10.22 22.27 6.25
N PHE A 361 9.42 21.21 6.05
CA PHE A 361 9.76 20.02 5.29
C PHE A 361 9.06 20.05 3.91
N THR A 362 9.74 19.59 2.86
CA THR A 362 9.14 19.46 1.52
C THR A 362 8.87 17.99 1.25
N TYR A 363 7.60 17.63 1.28
CA TYR A 363 7.07 16.32 0.91
C TYR A 363 6.94 16.19 -0.61
N HIS A 364 6.94 14.96 -1.10
CA HIS A 364 6.85 14.62 -2.52
C HIS A 364 5.69 13.64 -2.80
N PRO A 365 4.42 13.97 -2.44
CA PRO A 365 3.31 13.11 -2.81
C PRO A 365 3.28 12.89 -4.33
N GLN A 366 2.93 11.68 -4.74
CA GLN A 366 2.90 11.29 -6.14
C GLN A 366 1.74 11.99 -6.86
N THR A 367 1.98 12.50 -8.06
CA THR A 367 0.91 12.89 -8.98
C THR A 367 0.03 11.70 -9.28
N GLU A 368 -1.27 11.90 -9.47
CA GLU A 368 -2.22 10.82 -9.72
C GLU A 368 -2.89 11.01 -11.08
N ALA A 369 -3.13 9.94 -11.82
CA ALA A 369 -4.05 9.92 -12.95
C ALA A 369 -5.48 10.14 -12.45
N LEU A 370 -6.28 10.91 -13.19
CA LEU A 370 -7.69 11.13 -12.86
C LEU A 370 -8.58 10.15 -13.63
N LEU A 371 -9.80 9.88 -13.15
CA LEU A 371 -10.84 9.08 -13.81
C LEU A 371 -11.03 9.42 -15.29
N GLN A 372 -10.83 10.69 -15.68
CA GLN A 372 -10.93 11.13 -17.07
C GLN A 372 -9.87 10.50 -17.98
N TRP A 373 -8.70 10.13 -17.44
CA TRP A 373 -7.68 9.38 -18.17
C TRP A 373 -8.13 7.96 -18.49
N PHE A 374 -8.71 7.26 -17.51
CA PHE A 374 -9.22 5.90 -17.64
C PHE A 374 -10.51 5.82 -18.47
N SER A 375 -11.45 6.74 -18.24
CA SER A 375 -12.71 6.81 -18.97
C SER A 375 -12.57 7.34 -20.40
N ARG A 376 -11.38 7.86 -20.73
CA ARG A 376 -11.03 8.47 -22.01
C ARG A 376 -11.96 9.60 -22.43
N GLU A 377 -12.40 10.37 -21.43
CA GLU A 377 -13.23 11.55 -21.67
C GLU A 377 -12.40 12.63 -22.37
N SER A 378 -12.83 13.07 -23.56
CA SER A 378 -12.17 14.14 -24.30
C SER A 378 -13.20 15.13 -24.88
N PRO A 379 -13.19 16.41 -24.47
CA PRO A 379 -12.30 17.00 -23.46
C PRO A 379 -12.61 16.48 -22.04
N SER A 380 -11.58 16.37 -21.19
CA SER A 380 -11.73 15.99 -19.79
C SER A 380 -12.63 16.97 -19.02
N SER A 381 -13.54 16.45 -18.21
CA SER A 381 -14.36 17.23 -17.28
C SER A 381 -13.67 17.56 -15.96
N ALA A 382 -12.45 17.06 -15.73
CA ALA A 382 -11.65 17.33 -14.55
C ALA A 382 -11.24 18.82 -14.46
N ILE A 383 -10.60 19.18 -13.36
CA ILE A 383 -10.07 20.54 -13.16
C ILE A 383 -9.19 20.96 -14.34
N GLY A 384 -9.55 22.07 -14.98
CA GLY A 384 -8.81 22.62 -16.11
C GLY A 384 -8.69 21.69 -17.34
N GLY A 385 -9.50 20.62 -17.44
CA GLY A 385 -9.37 19.61 -18.50
C GLY A 385 -8.17 18.68 -18.35
N ALA A 386 -7.67 18.50 -17.12
CA ALA A 386 -6.51 17.66 -16.81
C ALA A 386 -6.82 16.15 -16.89
N TYR A 387 -5.76 15.35 -17.05
CA TYR A 387 -5.80 13.88 -16.94
C TYR A 387 -4.94 13.34 -15.80
N SER A 388 -4.18 14.21 -15.14
CA SER A 388 -3.41 13.91 -13.93
C SER A 388 -3.42 15.12 -12.99
N TYR A 389 -3.20 14.89 -11.70
CA TYR A 389 -3.22 15.91 -10.69
C TYR A 389 -2.44 15.53 -9.42
N PRO A 390 -1.75 16.45 -8.75
CA PRO A 390 -1.35 17.78 -9.25
C PRO A 390 -0.35 17.67 -10.41
N GLY A 391 -0.11 18.76 -11.14
CA GLY A 391 0.80 18.74 -12.29
C GLY A 391 0.13 18.32 -13.60
N ASN A 392 0.93 17.84 -14.55
CA ASN A 392 0.49 17.58 -15.93
C ASN A 392 1.23 16.41 -16.61
N ASN A 393 1.61 15.40 -15.82
CA ASN A 393 2.33 14.22 -16.29
C ASN A 393 1.57 13.47 -17.40
N LEU A 394 0.23 13.49 -17.34
CA LEU A 394 -0.68 12.98 -18.37
C LEU A 394 -1.43 14.13 -19.04
N THR A 395 -1.30 14.24 -20.37
CA THR A 395 -1.88 15.33 -21.19
C THR A 395 -2.95 14.88 -22.18
N THR A 396 -3.13 13.56 -22.33
CA THR A 396 -4.12 12.94 -23.21
C THR A 396 -4.80 11.79 -22.47
N PRO A 397 -5.98 11.33 -22.94
CA PRO A 397 -6.58 10.07 -22.49
C PRO A 397 -5.63 8.88 -22.55
N SER A 398 -5.92 7.83 -21.77
CA SER A 398 -5.20 6.56 -21.85
C SER A 398 -5.23 5.96 -23.26
N THR A 399 -4.11 5.39 -23.67
CA THR A 399 -4.01 4.58 -24.89
C THR A 399 -4.65 3.21 -24.65
N VAL A 400 -5.28 2.64 -25.68
CA VAL A 400 -5.83 1.28 -25.62
C VAL A 400 -4.69 0.27 -25.57
N CYS A 401 -4.73 -0.68 -24.64
CA CYS A 401 -3.81 -1.81 -24.66
C CYS A 401 -3.99 -2.60 -25.99
N PRO A 402 -2.91 -2.85 -26.76
CA PRO A 402 -3.02 -3.37 -28.12
C PRO A 402 -3.38 -4.87 -28.29
N PHE A 403 -3.85 -5.58 -27.26
CA PHE A 403 -4.12 -7.03 -27.33
C PHE A 403 -5.39 -7.46 -26.62
#